data_AF-A0A916I9X0-F1
#
_entry.id   AF-A0A916I9X0-F1
#
_cell.length_a   1.000
_cell.length_b   1.000
_cell.length_c   1.000
_cell.angle_alpha   90.00
_cell.angle_beta   90.00
_cell.angle_gamma   90.00
#
_symmetry.space_group_name_H-M   'P 1'
#
loop_
_entity.id
_entity.type
_entity.pdbx_description
1 polymer ?
#
loop_
_entity_poly.entity_id
_entity_poly.type
_entity_poly.pdbx_seq_one_letter_code
_entity_poly.pdbx_strand_id
1 'polypeptide(L)'
;NAAMAYDPRFTDHLLDITWFRPVHDHAQRIPAAGFSDHQGVGTGPCVEGGECIGRINQDDWVYYAKVDFGEGTSRMEFRATSGNVHGGTIQIRLQGPEGALLGTCSIPTTNGWQSWRSFIAEIKNVRGMQPVCLVFRANVKVNDSDLRLWFATVDDSVTSIWAQFKDIDPNGDRVEINVRQSVFYPGSTGINYITVRGFTMMHAATNWAPPTAEQVGLIGTHWSKGWIIENNEISYSVCTGLTLGKHGDAFDNTSANSAEGYVATIERARARGWSKENIGHHIVRKNHISHCEQAGIAGSMGAVFSQVNDNTIHDIHVRRLFNGAEMAGIKFHGAVDAEISGNHIYRTCLGIWLDWMTQGTRVSRNLLHDNGPSHDIFVEVNHGPFLVDNNILLSNPSMLVNSQGGAYVHNLIAGQVNVLYGEKRETPHLKA
;
A
#
# COMPACT_ATOMS: atom_id res chain seq x y z
N ASN A 1 9.49 18.04 13.14
CA ASN A 1 9.77 16.59 13.10
C ASN A 1 8.70 15.87 13.90
N ALA A 2 7.56 15.59 13.26
CA ALA A 2 6.43 14.92 13.91
C ALA A 2 6.60 13.41 13.76
N ALA A 3 6.59 12.68 14.88
CA ALA A 3 6.49 11.23 14.87
C ALA A 3 5.13 10.84 14.28
N MET A 4 5.12 10.07 13.20
CA MET A 4 3.89 9.54 12.63
C MET A 4 3.46 8.31 13.45
N ALA A 5 2.43 8.52 14.26
CA ALA A 5 1.61 7.47 14.83
C ALA A 5 0.67 6.92 13.75
N TYR A 6 0.79 5.65 13.38
CA TYR A 6 -0.18 4.98 12.51
C TYR A 6 -0.73 3.73 13.18
N ASP A 7 -2.06 3.57 13.14
CA ASP A 7 -2.79 2.40 13.62
C ASP A 7 -3.57 1.78 12.45
N PRO A 8 -3.40 0.47 12.19
CA PRO A 8 -3.91 -0.25 11.01
C PRO A 8 -5.43 -0.47 10.95
N ARG A 9 -6.22 0.13 11.84
CA ARG A 9 -7.69 -0.04 11.88
C ARG A 9 -8.47 0.98 11.02
N PHE A 10 -7.79 1.86 10.29
CA PHE A 10 -8.41 3.01 9.66
C PHE A 10 -8.65 2.80 8.16
N THR A 11 -9.92 2.68 7.78
CA THR A 11 -10.37 2.81 6.39
C THR A 11 -10.04 4.23 5.89
N ASP A 12 -9.35 4.32 4.76
CA ASP A 12 -8.65 5.53 4.30
C ASP A 12 -9.54 6.76 4.03
N HIS A 13 -10.86 6.59 3.88
CA HIS A 13 -11.77 7.70 3.58
C HIS A 13 -12.30 8.41 4.85
N LEU A 14 -11.90 9.67 5.05
CA LEU A 14 -12.16 10.43 6.29
C LEU A 14 -13.51 11.15 6.32
N LEU A 15 -13.78 12.00 5.31
CA LEU A 15 -14.93 12.90 5.22
C LEU A 15 -15.13 13.39 3.78
N ASP A 16 -16.31 13.94 3.50
CA ASP A 16 -16.62 14.71 2.29
C ASP A 16 -17.04 16.14 2.67
N ILE A 17 -16.79 17.11 1.78
CA ILE A 17 -17.19 18.53 1.96
C ILE A 17 -17.90 19.00 0.70
N THR A 18 -19.06 19.64 0.84
CA THR A 18 -19.77 20.23 -0.30
C THR A 18 -19.51 21.73 -0.43
N TRP A 19 -19.46 22.47 0.67
CA TRP A 19 -19.09 23.88 0.68
C TRP A 19 -18.53 24.30 2.04
N PHE A 20 -17.85 25.45 2.06
CA PHE A 20 -17.42 26.12 3.28
C PHE A 20 -17.54 27.64 3.14
N ARG A 21 -17.45 28.39 4.24
CA ARG A 21 -17.39 29.85 4.24
C ARG A 21 -16.77 30.43 5.51
N PRO A 22 -16.09 31.58 5.43
CA PRO A 22 -15.90 32.47 6.58
C PRO A 22 -17.25 32.91 7.16
N VAL A 23 -17.33 33.11 8.48
CA VAL A 23 -18.58 33.51 9.15
C VAL A 23 -18.56 35.02 9.43
N HIS A 24 -18.98 35.81 8.44
CA HIS A 24 -19.21 37.25 8.56
C HIS A 24 -20.41 37.71 7.73
N ASP A 25 -20.86 38.95 7.97
CA ASP A 25 -21.92 39.58 7.19
C ASP A 25 -21.45 39.69 5.73
N HIS A 26 -22.24 39.15 4.81
CA HIS A 26 -21.95 39.04 3.36
C HIS A 26 -21.09 37.85 2.89
N ALA A 27 -20.67 36.93 3.77
CA ALA A 27 -19.90 35.77 3.34
C ALA A 27 -20.71 34.83 2.41
N GLN A 28 -20.16 34.56 1.22
CA GLN A 28 -20.73 33.59 0.28
C GLN A 28 -20.25 32.16 0.57
N ARG A 29 -21.08 31.17 0.22
CA ARG A 29 -20.66 29.76 0.24
C ARG A 29 -19.67 29.52 -0.90
N ILE A 30 -18.52 28.96 -0.56
CA ILE A 30 -17.50 28.55 -1.51
C ILE A 30 -17.71 27.06 -1.78
N PRO A 31 -17.99 26.65 -3.03
CA PRO A 31 -18.07 25.23 -3.38
C PRO A 31 -16.74 24.55 -3.09
N ALA A 32 -16.76 23.45 -2.34
CA ALA A 32 -15.53 22.78 -1.97
C ALA A 32 -14.81 22.18 -3.20
N ALA A 33 -15.56 21.76 -4.22
CA ALA A 33 -15.01 21.32 -5.50
C ALA A 33 -14.37 22.46 -6.34
N GLY A 34 -14.52 23.72 -5.93
CA GLY A 34 -13.94 24.89 -6.61
C GLY A 34 -12.48 25.20 -6.24
N PHE A 35 -11.70 24.20 -5.83
CA PHE A 35 -10.29 24.38 -5.47
C PHE A 35 -9.45 24.74 -6.71
N SER A 36 -8.37 25.50 -6.49
CA SER A 36 -7.41 25.89 -7.53
C SER A 36 -6.27 24.88 -7.69
N ASP A 37 -5.99 24.09 -6.65
CA ASP A 37 -4.99 23.02 -6.65
C ASP A 37 -5.33 22.01 -5.53
N HIS A 38 -4.85 20.77 -5.63
CA HIS A 38 -5.14 19.72 -4.65
C HIS A 38 -4.15 18.55 -4.70
N GLN A 39 -4.18 17.72 -3.66
CA GLN A 39 -3.52 16.41 -3.62
C GLN A 39 -4.48 15.36 -3.08
N GLY A 40 -4.59 14.23 -3.79
CA GLY A 40 -5.31 13.01 -3.36
C GLY A 40 -6.84 13.09 -3.34
N VAL A 41 -7.41 14.29 -3.29
CA VAL A 41 -8.87 14.52 -3.26
C VAL A 41 -9.54 14.30 -4.61
N GLY A 42 -10.70 13.64 -4.62
CA GLY A 42 -11.59 13.52 -5.79
C GLY A 42 -12.88 14.33 -5.63
N THR A 43 -13.67 14.45 -6.71
CA THR A 43 -15.01 15.04 -6.68
C THR A 43 -16.10 13.98 -6.83
N GLY A 44 -17.30 14.28 -6.36
CA GLY A 44 -18.46 13.39 -6.46
C GLY A 44 -19.80 14.12 -6.31
N PRO A 45 -20.93 13.44 -6.59
CA PRO A 45 -22.25 14.05 -6.48
C PRO A 45 -22.65 14.28 -5.02
N CYS A 46 -23.33 15.40 -4.76
CA CYS A 46 -23.91 15.73 -3.47
C CYS A 46 -25.45 15.68 -3.54
N VAL A 47 -26.11 14.94 -2.64
CA VAL A 47 -27.59 14.87 -2.62
C VAL A 47 -28.25 16.21 -2.24
N GLU A 48 -27.53 17.14 -1.63
CA GLU A 48 -28.01 18.52 -1.41
C GLU A 48 -27.88 19.41 -2.66
N GLY A 49 -27.40 18.84 -3.77
CA GLY A 49 -27.21 19.51 -5.06
C GLY A 49 -25.75 19.87 -5.33
N GLY A 50 -25.34 19.81 -6.60
CA GLY A 50 -23.97 20.11 -7.04
C GLY A 50 -22.97 18.99 -6.75
N GLU A 51 -21.70 19.36 -6.66
CA GLU A 51 -20.59 18.45 -6.38
C GLU A 51 -20.03 18.67 -4.97
N CYS A 52 -19.45 17.62 -4.40
CA CYS A 52 -18.61 17.66 -3.21
C CYS A 52 -17.20 17.21 -3.53
N ILE A 53 -16.26 17.52 -2.64
CA ILE A 53 -14.98 16.83 -2.58
C ILE A 53 -15.09 15.62 -1.65
N GLY A 54 -14.40 14.56 -2.02
CA GLY A 54 -14.39 13.29 -1.32
C GLY A 54 -13.19 12.43 -1.67
N ARG A 55 -13.22 11.15 -1.29
CA ARG A 55 -12.04 10.26 -1.25
C ARG A 55 -10.87 10.86 -0.47
N ILE A 56 -11.19 11.74 0.48
CA ILE A 56 -10.23 12.46 1.29
C ILE A 56 -9.59 11.48 2.26
N ASN A 57 -8.28 11.33 2.19
CA ASN A 57 -7.47 10.53 3.10
C ASN A 57 -6.61 11.42 4.01
N GLN A 58 -5.89 10.79 4.92
CA GLN A 58 -4.94 11.48 5.77
C GLN A 58 -3.86 12.15 4.91
N ASP A 59 -3.61 13.43 5.19
CA ASP A 59 -2.58 14.29 4.60
C ASP A 59 -2.90 14.82 3.19
N ASP A 60 -4.08 14.48 2.66
CA ASP A 60 -4.63 15.14 1.49
C ASP A 60 -4.93 16.62 1.77
N TRP A 61 -4.96 17.43 0.70
CA TRP A 61 -5.23 18.85 0.82
C TRP A 61 -5.91 19.45 -0.42
N VAL A 62 -6.61 20.56 -0.21
CA VAL A 62 -7.18 21.40 -1.27
C VAL A 62 -6.83 22.87 -1.03
N TYR A 63 -6.51 23.58 -2.10
CA TYR A 63 -6.06 24.97 -2.06
C TYR A 63 -7.04 25.89 -2.77
N TYR A 64 -7.38 27.01 -2.13
CA TYR A 64 -8.22 28.07 -2.67
C TYR A 64 -7.44 29.37 -2.71
N ALA A 65 -7.18 29.88 -3.91
CA ALA A 65 -6.33 31.05 -4.10
C ALA A 65 -6.91 32.35 -3.51
N LYS A 66 -8.24 32.42 -3.35
CA LYS A 66 -8.97 33.64 -2.97
C LYS A 66 -10.17 33.31 -2.08
N VAL A 67 -10.01 33.48 -0.77
CA VAL A 67 -11.09 33.41 0.23
C VAL A 67 -11.21 34.76 0.91
N ASP A 68 -12.41 35.35 0.87
CA ASP A 68 -12.68 36.67 1.46
C ASP A 68 -13.07 36.54 2.94
N PHE A 69 -12.27 37.10 3.83
CA PHE A 69 -12.54 37.14 5.27
C PHE A 69 -13.14 38.49 5.73
N GLY A 70 -13.44 39.40 4.81
CA GLY A 70 -13.99 40.73 5.09
C GLY A 70 -13.08 41.59 5.99
N GLU A 71 -13.68 42.43 6.84
CA GLU A 71 -12.97 43.30 7.80
C GLU A 71 -12.32 42.54 8.97
N GLY A 72 -12.56 41.22 9.07
CA GLY A 72 -12.06 40.38 10.15
C GLY A 72 -13.01 39.25 10.47
N THR A 73 -12.52 38.02 10.36
CA THR A 73 -13.29 36.82 10.69
C THR A 73 -12.47 35.88 11.56
N SER A 74 -13.09 35.40 12.64
CA SER A 74 -12.51 34.43 13.58
C SER A 74 -13.18 33.06 13.52
N ARG A 75 -14.09 32.82 12.57
CA ARG A 75 -14.81 31.54 12.44
C ARG A 75 -14.99 31.11 10.99
N MET A 76 -14.92 29.81 10.75
CA MET A 76 -15.27 29.20 9.46
C MET A 76 -16.30 28.10 9.64
N GLU A 77 -17.27 28.04 8.73
CA GLU A 77 -18.29 27.01 8.66
C GLU A 77 -18.01 26.05 7.50
N PHE A 78 -18.16 24.75 7.75
CA PHE A 78 -18.02 23.67 6.76
C PHE A 78 -19.31 22.87 6.70
N ARG A 79 -19.78 22.57 5.48
CA ARG A 79 -20.84 21.59 5.24
C ARG A 79 -20.20 20.29 4.82
N ALA A 80 -20.17 19.33 5.75
CA ALA A 80 -19.40 18.11 5.61
C ALA A 80 -20.23 16.89 6.04
N THR A 81 -19.75 15.73 5.64
CA THR A 81 -20.29 14.44 6.05
C THR A 81 -19.15 13.46 6.25
N SER A 82 -19.36 12.43 7.04
CA SER A 82 -18.42 11.34 7.22
C SER A 82 -19.18 10.04 7.39
N GLY A 83 -18.61 8.94 6.93
CA GLY A 83 -19.17 7.61 7.07
C GLY A 83 -19.27 7.14 8.52
N ASN A 84 -19.16 5.83 8.70
CA ASN A 84 -19.45 5.17 9.97
C ASN A 84 -18.20 4.98 10.85
N VAL A 85 -17.04 5.48 10.41
CA VAL A 85 -15.74 5.16 11.00
C VAL A 85 -14.90 6.44 11.15
N HIS A 86 -14.57 6.78 12.40
CA HIS A 86 -13.69 7.84 12.93
C HIS A 86 -13.93 9.31 12.57
N GLY A 87 -14.42 9.67 11.38
CA GLY A 87 -14.47 11.07 10.96
C GLY A 87 -13.08 11.67 10.69
N GLY A 88 -13.02 12.99 10.48
CA GLY A 88 -11.74 13.66 10.24
C GLY A 88 -11.70 15.10 10.73
N THR A 89 -10.49 15.63 10.84
CA THR A 89 -10.17 17.00 11.19
C THR A 89 -9.73 17.74 9.93
N ILE A 90 -10.28 18.94 9.73
CA ILE A 90 -9.87 19.89 8.71
C ILE A 90 -8.93 20.90 9.38
N GLN A 91 -7.65 20.91 9.00
CA GLN A 91 -6.73 21.98 9.36
C GLN A 91 -6.87 23.13 8.37
N ILE A 92 -7.08 24.33 8.87
CA ILE A 92 -7.28 25.54 8.07
C ILE A 92 -5.98 26.33 8.10
N ARG A 93 -5.29 26.44 6.96
CA ARG A 93 -3.97 27.04 6.85
C ARG A 93 -3.97 28.19 5.86
N LEU A 94 -3.17 29.22 6.12
CA LEU A 94 -2.88 30.27 5.14
C LEU A 94 -1.89 29.78 4.11
N GLN A 95 -2.07 30.18 2.85
CA GLN A 95 -1.21 29.80 1.74
C GLN A 95 -1.25 28.29 1.49
N GLY A 96 -0.14 27.56 1.68
CA GLY A 96 -0.02 26.14 1.32
C GLY A 96 -0.24 25.14 2.47
N PRO A 97 -0.04 23.84 2.21
CA PRO A 97 -0.23 22.77 3.20
C PRO A 97 0.69 22.87 4.42
N GLU A 98 1.89 23.46 4.27
CA GLU A 98 2.82 23.74 5.37
C GLU A 98 2.69 25.18 5.92
N GLY A 99 1.68 25.92 5.47
CA GLY A 99 1.45 27.30 5.87
C GLY A 99 0.93 27.45 7.29
N ALA A 100 0.85 28.71 7.75
CA ALA A 100 0.46 29.04 9.12
C ALA A 100 -0.93 28.52 9.46
N LEU A 101 -1.04 27.72 10.53
CA LEU A 101 -2.31 27.19 11.02
C LEU A 101 -3.17 28.32 11.62
N LEU A 102 -4.36 28.50 11.05
CA LEU A 102 -5.40 29.42 11.52
C LEU A 102 -6.28 28.77 12.58
N GLY A 103 -6.68 27.51 12.36
CA GLY A 103 -7.53 26.75 13.27
C GLY A 103 -7.86 25.36 12.72
N THR A 104 -8.71 24.63 13.42
CA THR A 104 -9.07 23.24 13.08
C THR A 104 -10.57 22.99 13.25
N CYS A 105 -11.19 22.28 12.32
CA CYS A 105 -12.58 21.83 12.39
C CYS A 105 -12.66 20.31 12.55
N SER A 106 -13.23 19.82 13.66
CA SER A 106 -13.45 18.38 13.85
C SER A 106 -14.79 17.96 13.26
N ILE A 107 -14.78 17.01 12.33
CA ILE A 107 -15.95 16.43 11.67
C ILE A 107 -16.18 15.01 12.22
N PRO A 108 -17.05 14.82 13.22
CA PRO A 108 -17.40 13.48 13.70
C PRO A 108 -18.15 12.68 12.63
N THR A 109 -18.33 11.37 12.89
CA THR A 109 -19.19 10.52 12.06
C THR A 109 -20.60 11.13 11.95
N THR A 110 -21.11 11.26 10.74
CA THR A 110 -22.48 11.74 10.50
C THR A 110 -23.47 10.61 10.24
N ASN A 111 -23.01 9.36 10.33
CA ASN A 111 -23.75 8.12 10.11
C ASN A 111 -24.21 7.92 8.65
N GLY A 112 -23.40 8.38 7.69
CA GLY A 112 -23.60 8.06 6.28
C GLY A 112 -22.98 9.10 5.35
N TRP A 113 -22.43 8.66 4.22
CA TRP A 113 -21.69 9.50 3.25
C TRP A 113 -22.51 10.56 2.52
N GLN A 114 -23.82 10.64 2.77
CA GLN A 114 -24.70 11.69 2.25
C GLN A 114 -25.54 12.34 3.36
N SER A 115 -25.13 12.17 4.62
CA SER A 115 -25.77 12.79 5.80
C SER A 115 -25.06 14.09 6.18
N TRP A 116 -25.32 15.14 5.40
CA TRP A 116 -24.63 16.42 5.48
C TRP A 116 -25.00 17.23 6.74
N ARG A 117 -23.98 17.77 7.42
CA ARG A 117 -24.12 18.64 8.59
C ARG A 117 -23.18 19.83 8.51
N SER A 118 -23.56 20.92 9.20
CA SER A 118 -22.72 22.12 9.32
C SER A 118 -21.87 22.05 10.59
N PHE A 119 -20.59 22.37 10.47
CA PHE A 119 -19.62 22.41 11.56
C PHE A 119 -18.90 23.75 11.56
N ILE A 120 -18.68 24.33 12.74
CA ILE A 120 -18.02 25.63 12.88
C ILE A 120 -16.67 25.41 13.58
N ALA A 121 -15.62 26.00 13.01
CA ALA A 121 -14.29 26.08 13.60
C ALA A 121 -13.95 27.51 14.00
N GLU A 122 -13.37 27.67 15.19
CA GLU A 122 -12.68 28.90 15.57
C GLU A 122 -11.33 28.96 14.84
N ILE A 123 -11.00 30.14 14.34
CA ILE A 123 -9.74 30.45 13.65
C ILE A 123 -9.14 31.74 14.22
N LYS A 124 -7.82 31.91 14.07
CA LYS A 124 -7.18 33.21 14.24
C LYS A 124 -7.87 34.25 13.36
N ASN A 125 -7.99 35.48 13.86
CA ASN A 125 -8.65 36.55 13.11
C ASN A 125 -7.88 36.85 11.81
N VAL A 126 -8.55 36.70 10.67
CA VAL A 126 -8.00 36.96 9.34
C VAL A 126 -8.82 38.04 8.64
N ARG A 127 -8.17 38.87 7.83
CA ARG A 127 -8.78 39.99 7.11
C ARG A 127 -8.51 39.93 5.61
N GLY A 128 -9.47 40.43 4.84
CA GLY A 128 -9.40 40.59 3.40
C GLY A 128 -9.31 39.27 2.63
N MET A 129 -8.90 39.38 1.38
CA MET A 129 -8.73 38.24 0.48
C MET A 129 -7.44 37.50 0.79
N GLN A 130 -7.54 36.21 1.14
CA GLN A 130 -6.38 35.39 1.49
C GLN A 130 -6.40 34.04 0.77
N PRO A 131 -5.23 33.47 0.44
CA PRO A 131 -5.12 32.09 0.02
C PRO A 131 -5.28 31.14 1.22
N VAL A 132 -6.09 30.10 1.06
CA VAL A 132 -6.38 29.13 2.12
C VAL A 132 -6.13 27.71 1.61
N CYS A 133 -5.43 26.92 2.41
CA CYS A 133 -5.29 25.49 2.22
C CYS A 133 -6.02 24.74 3.33
N LEU A 134 -6.84 23.76 2.95
CA LEU A 134 -7.46 22.82 3.87
C LEU A 134 -6.66 21.52 3.83
N VAL A 135 -6.10 21.10 4.96
CA VAL A 135 -5.33 19.85 5.08
C VAL A 135 -6.11 18.88 5.97
N PHE A 136 -6.27 17.64 5.53
CA PHE A 136 -7.14 16.66 6.17
C PHE A 136 -6.36 15.69 7.04
N ARG A 137 -6.88 15.39 8.24
CA ARG A 137 -6.30 14.43 9.18
C ARG A 137 -7.41 13.54 9.74
N ALA A 138 -7.12 12.30 10.12
CA ALA A 138 -8.11 11.48 10.81
C ALA A 138 -8.44 12.07 12.20
N ASN A 139 -9.70 11.97 12.65
CA ASN A 139 -10.08 12.32 14.03
C ASN A 139 -9.59 11.23 14.97
N VAL A 140 -8.30 11.25 15.27
CA VAL A 140 -7.73 10.29 16.20
C VAL A 140 -7.51 11.00 17.52
N LYS A 141 -8.16 10.49 18.58
CA LYS A 141 -7.55 10.56 19.91
C LYS A 141 -6.43 9.52 19.93
N VAL A 142 -5.28 9.84 19.34
CA VAL A 142 -4.07 9.09 19.70
C VAL A 142 -3.73 9.61 21.08
N ASN A 143 -3.96 8.80 22.10
CA ASN A 143 -3.20 8.98 23.32
C ASN A 143 -1.75 8.67 22.92
N ASP A 144 -0.88 9.67 22.82
CA ASP A 144 0.57 9.48 22.58
C ASP A 144 1.16 8.42 23.53
N SER A 145 0.53 8.21 24.69
CA SER A 145 0.90 7.19 25.65
C SER A 145 0.77 5.74 25.19
N ASP A 146 0.06 5.46 24.10
CA ASP A 146 -0.16 4.09 23.60
C ASP A 146 0.75 3.74 22.41
N LEU A 147 1.58 4.69 21.97
CA LEU A 147 2.54 4.49 20.89
C LEU A 147 3.82 3.83 21.43
N ARG A 148 4.17 2.69 20.84
CA ARG A 148 5.46 2.02 21.08
C ARG A 148 6.48 2.52 20.06
N LEU A 149 7.06 3.67 20.36
CA LEU A 149 8.04 4.32 19.49
C LEU A 149 9.45 3.84 19.80
N TRP A 150 10.31 3.84 18.77
CA TRP A 150 11.74 3.65 18.92
C TRP A 150 12.50 4.54 17.93
N PHE A 151 13.74 4.82 18.25
CA PHE A 151 14.68 5.64 17.48
C PHE A 151 16.08 5.07 17.66
N ALA A 152 16.95 5.23 16.66
CA ALA A 152 18.33 4.81 16.77
C ALA A 152 19.27 5.81 16.10
N THR A 153 20.51 5.84 16.60
CA THR A 153 21.64 6.52 15.98
C THR A 153 22.75 5.51 15.77
N VAL A 154 23.48 5.66 14.68
CA VAL A 154 24.63 4.84 14.35
C VAL A 154 25.84 5.76 14.19
N ASP A 155 26.89 5.51 14.96
CA ASP A 155 28.21 6.10 14.76
C ASP A 155 29.20 5.04 14.23
N ASP A 156 30.48 5.39 14.10
CA ASP A 156 31.52 4.52 13.53
C ASP A 156 31.73 3.19 14.29
N SER A 157 31.27 3.11 15.54
CA SER A 157 31.57 2.00 16.46
C SER A 157 30.36 1.44 17.21
N VAL A 158 29.31 2.23 17.38
CA VAL A 158 28.17 1.93 18.25
C VAL A 158 26.86 2.26 17.55
N THR A 159 25.90 1.35 17.69
CA THR A 159 24.48 1.61 17.44
C THR A 159 23.78 1.81 18.78
N SER A 160 23.21 2.98 18.99
CA SER A 160 22.38 3.29 20.17
C SER A 160 20.92 3.26 19.78
N ILE A 161 20.10 2.51 20.53
CA ILE A 161 18.66 2.36 20.30
C ILE A 161 17.90 2.85 21.54
N TRP A 162 16.97 3.78 21.33
CA TRP A 162 16.03 4.26 22.33
C TRP A 162 14.64 3.75 21.98
N ALA A 163 13.91 3.22 22.95
CA ALA A 163 12.54 2.75 22.75
C ALA A 163 11.68 3.10 23.97
N GLN A 164 10.41 3.39 23.71
CA GLN A 164 9.42 3.71 24.73
C GLN A 164 8.69 2.44 25.17
N PHE A 165 8.90 2.05 26.43
CA PHE A 165 8.20 0.95 27.09
C PHE A 165 7.36 1.53 28.23
N LYS A 166 6.06 1.73 27.98
CA LYS A 166 5.13 2.18 29.02
C LYS A 166 4.72 0.98 29.87
N ASP A 167 4.86 1.10 31.18
CA ASP A 167 4.47 0.10 32.18
C ASP A 167 5.18 -1.27 32.00
N ILE A 168 6.31 -1.31 31.28
CA ILE A 168 7.11 -2.50 30.98
C ILE A 168 8.57 -2.19 31.36
N ASP A 169 9.22 -3.10 32.09
CA ASP A 169 10.67 -3.05 32.29
C ASP A 169 11.35 -3.86 31.18
N PRO A 170 12.01 -3.21 30.20
CA PRO A 170 12.63 -3.93 29.08
C PRO A 170 13.76 -4.87 29.49
N ASN A 171 14.28 -4.79 30.73
CA ASN A 171 15.28 -5.73 31.25
C ASN A 171 14.63 -6.95 31.92
N GLY A 172 13.38 -6.83 32.36
CA GLY A 172 12.62 -7.91 33.01
C GLY A 172 11.70 -8.66 32.04
N ASP A 173 11.26 -7.99 30.97
CA ASP A 173 10.36 -8.53 29.95
C ASP A 173 11.10 -8.94 28.67
N ARG A 174 10.45 -9.75 27.82
CA ARG A 174 11.01 -10.16 26.53
C ARG A 174 10.94 -9.01 25.53
N VAL A 175 12.09 -8.37 25.29
CA VAL A 175 12.29 -7.36 24.24
C VAL A 175 13.28 -7.89 23.21
N GLU A 176 12.91 -7.81 21.94
CA GLU A 176 13.74 -8.24 20.81
C GLU A 176 13.98 -7.08 19.86
N ILE A 177 15.16 -7.06 19.23
CA ILE A 177 15.53 -6.11 18.18
C ILE A 177 15.92 -6.88 16.92
N ASN A 178 15.61 -6.31 15.76
CA ASN A 178 16.10 -6.84 14.49
C ASN A 178 17.63 -6.68 14.40
N VAL A 179 18.30 -7.70 13.88
CA VAL A 179 19.77 -7.72 13.72
C VAL A 179 20.17 -8.20 12.34
N ARG A 180 19.69 -9.37 11.91
CA ARG A 180 20.08 -9.99 10.63
C ARG A 180 19.09 -9.63 9.53
N GLN A 181 19.61 -9.54 8.30
CA GLN A 181 18.81 -9.20 7.12
C GLN A 181 17.78 -10.28 6.78
N SER A 182 18.16 -11.56 6.88
CA SER A 182 17.33 -12.72 6.55
C SER A 182 17.51 -13.84 7.58
N VAL A 183 16.58 -14.80 7.57
CA VAL A 183 16.62 -15.99 8.44
C VAL A 183 17.11 -17.20 7.66
N PHE A 184 16.55 -17.46 6.46
CA PHE A 184 16.95 -18.57 5.60
C PHE A 184 17.10 -18.10 4.15
N TYR A 185 18.32 -17.74 3.76
CA TYR A 185 18.61 -17.26 2.41
C TYR A 185 20.00 -17.76 1.99
N PRO A 186 20.16 -18.43 0.84
CA PRO A 186 21.47 -18.87 0.36
C PRO A 186 22.44 -17.70 0.18
N GLY A 187 23.72 -17.89 0.51
CA GLY A 187 24.76 -16.88 0.24
C GLY A 187 25.19 -16.82 -1.24
N SER A 188 24.66 -17.69 -2.09
CA SER A 188 24.99 -17.77 -3.52
C SER A 188 23.78 -18.26 -4.31
N THR A 189 23.73 -17.92 -5.60
CA THR A 189 22.65 -18.35 -6.50
C THR A 189 22.77 -19.81 -6.91
N GLY A 190 21.72 -20.37 -7.53
CA GLY A 190 21.77 -21.72 -8.11
C GLY A 190 21.81 -22.87 -7.10
N ILE A 191 21.56 -22.59 -5.82
CA ILE A 191 21.40 -23.61 -4.79
C ILE A 191 20.01 -24.22 -4.97
N ASN A 192 19.91 -25.25 -5.80
CA ASN A 192 18.64 -25.81 -6.26
C ASN A 192 18.09 -26.88 -5.31
N TYR A 193 16.80 -27.20 -5.46
CA TYR A 193 16.15 -28.38 -4.88
C TYR A 193 16.22 -28.49 -3.34
N ILE A 194 16.03 -27.36 -2.65
CA ILE A 194 15.95 -27.34 -1.19
C ILE A 194 14.49 -27.44 -0.74
N THR A 195 14.23 -28.23 0.30
CA THR A 195 12.94 -28.24 1.00
C THR A 195 13.09 -27.61 2.37
N VAL A 196 12.25 -26.63 2.69
CA VAL A 196 12.18 -25.98 4.02
C VAL A 196 10.77 -26.19 4.58
N ARG A 197 10.67 -26.89 5.71
CA ARG A 197 9.38 -27.35 6.25
C ARG A 197 9.31 -27.31 7.77
N GLY A 198 8.21 -26.79 8.31
CA GLY A 198 7.85 -26.94 9.72
C GLY A 198 8.51 -25.92 10.66
N PHE A 199 9.05 -24.82 10.13
CA PHE A 199 9.76 -23.83 10.93
C PHE A 199 8.90 -22.61 11.23
N THR A 200 9.12 -22.02 12.41
CA THR A 200 8.75 -20.63 12.71
C THR A 200 9.96 -19.74 12.45
N MET A 201 9.81 -18.77 11.56
CA MET A 201 10.87 -17.83 11.16
C MET A 201 10.34 -16.40 11.30
N MET A 202 11.04 -15.60 12.10
CA MET A 202 10.58 -14.27 12.51
C MET A 202 11.73 -13.25 12.53
N HIS A 203 11.39 -11.95 12.59
CA HIS A 203 12.32 -10.87 12.96
C HIS A 203 13.50 -10.69 11.99
N ALA A 204 13.18 -10.34 10.74
CA ALA A 204 14.18 -10.10 9.69
C ALA A 204 14.24 -8.63 9.25
N ALA A 205 15.44 -8.07 9.17
CA ALA A 205 15.71 -6.72 8.67
C ALA A 205 15.88 -6.68 7.15
N THR A 206 14.91 -7.22 6.40
CA THR A 206 14.99 -7.23 4.92
C THR A 206 14.90 -5.83 4.36
N ASN A 207 15.62 -5.57 3.27
CA ASN A 207 15.53 -4.30 2.54
C ASN A 207 14.34 -4.29 1.56
N TRP A 208 14.02 -3.09 1.07
CA TRP A 208 13.05 -2.89 -0.02
C TRP A 208 13.44 -3.73 -1.25
N ALA A 209 12.47 -4.46 -1.80
CA ALA A 209 12.68 -5.49 -2.82
C ALA A 209 11.94 -5.19 -4.14
N PRO A 210 12.33 -4.15 -4.90
CA PRO A 210 11.73 -3.82 -6.20
C PRO A 210 12.16 -4.83 -7.27
N PRO A 211 11.49 -4.90 -8.44
CA PRO A 211 11.83 -5.83 -9.52
C PRO A 211 13.21 -5.56 -10.14
N THR A 212 13.77 -4.38 -9.90
CA THR A 212 15.05 -3.94 -10.44
C THR A 212 16.20 -4.02 -9.45
N ALA A 213 16.03 -4.69 -8.30
CA ALA A 213 17.10 -5.01 -7.35
C ALA A 213 17.06 -6.48 -6.91
N GLU A 214 18.11 -6.98 -6.23
CA GLU A 214 18.01 -8.26 -5.53
C GLU A 214 16.82 -8.25 -4.59
N GLN A 215 16.01 -9.31 -4.62
CA GLN A 215 14.85 -9.42 -3.77
C GLN A 215 15.12 -10.37 -2.61
N VAL A 216 15.79 -9.84 -1.59
CA VAL A 216 16.07 -10.57 -0.35
C VAL A 216 14.83 -10.55 0.55
N GLY A 217 14.37 -11.73 0.95
CA GLY A 217 13.28 -11.93 1.92
C GLY A 217 13.79 -12.47 3.26
N LEU A 218 12.87 -12.62 4.22
CA LEU A 218 13.14 -13.34 5.47
C LEU A 218 13.54 -14.79 5.16
N ILE A 219 12.86 -15.40 4.19
CA ILE A 219 13.28 -16.61 3.50
C ILE A 219 13.24 -16.36 1.98
N GLY A 220 14.17 -16.94 1.22
CA GLY A 220 14.12 -16.82 -0.24
C GLY A 220 14.96 -17.84 -1.00
N THR A 221 14.61 -18.02 -2.27
CA THR A 221 15.23 -19.05 -3.14
C THR A 221 16.52 -18.59 -3.82
N HIS A 222 16.81 -17.28 -3.79
CA HIS A 222 18.01 -16.64 -4.34
C HIS A 222 18.40 -17.14 -5.75
N TRP A 223 17.53 -16.90 -6.75
CA TRP A 223 17.79 -17.23 -8.15
C TRP A 223 18.22 -18.68 -8.38
N SER A 224 17.28 -19.61 -8.14
CA SER A 224 17.51 -21.04 -8.20
C SER A 224 16.29 -21.76 -8.78
N LYS A 225 16.27 -23.09 -8.68
CA LYS A 225 15.21 -23.96 -9.20
C LYS A 225 14.74 -24.99 -8.18
N GLY A 226 13.44 -25.27 -8.20
CA GLY A 226 12.88 -26.51 -7.64
C GLY A 226 12.77 -26.58 -6.12
N TRP A 227 12.76 -25.42 -5.44
CA TRP A 227 12.53 -25.37 -3.99
C TRP A 227 11.10 -25.75 -3.60
N ILE A 228 10.96 -26.32 -2.41
CA ILE A 228 9.68 -26.53 -1.73
C ILE A 228 9.73 -25.79 -0.39
N ILE A 229 8.89 -24.78 -0.20
CA ILE A 229 8.75 -24.05 1.06
C ILE A 229 7.34 -24.31 1.57
N GLU A 230 7.21 -25.09 2.65
CA GLU A 230 5.88 -25.53 3.09
C GLU A 230 5.68 -25.71 4.59
N ASN A 231 4.46 -25.50 5.08
CA ASN A 231 4.10 -25.68 6.49
C ASN A 231 5.00 -24.85 7.43
N ASN A 232 5.35 -23.63 7.04
CA ASN A 232 6.14 -22.70 7.87
C ASN A 232 5.27 -21.54 8.37
N GLU A 233 5.65 -21.01 9.53
CA GLU A 233 5.15 -19.75 10.10
C GLU A 233 6.19 -18.66 9.80
N ILE A 234 5.86 -17.69 8.96
CA ILE A 234 6.78 -16.64 8.51
C ILE A 234 6.20 -15.28 8.89
N SER A 235 6.87 -14.52 9.76
CA SER A 235 6.33 -13.22 10.18
C SER A 235 7.35 -12.17 10.58
N TYR A 236 6.89 -10.92 10.72
CA TYR A 236 7.70 -9.80 11.22
C TYR A 236 8.98 -9.54 10.40
N SER A 237 8.84 -9.58 9.08
CA SER A 237 9.86 -9.08 8.17
C SER A 237 9.68 -7.58 7.93
N VAL A 238 10.77 -6.80 7.95
CA VAL A 238 10.71 -5.35 7.70
C VAL A 238 10.15 -5.02 6.33
N CYS A 239 10.42 -5.83 5.32
CA CYS A 239 9.85 -5.67 3.99
C CYS A 239 9.13 -6.96 3.57
N THR A 240 9.85 -7.94 3.00
CA THR A 240 9.22 -9.10 2.38
C THR A 240 9.40 -10.37 3.22
N GLY A 241 8.33 -11.13 3.42
CA GLY A 241 8.36 -12.43 4.10
C GLY A 241 9.11 -13.49 3.30
N LEU A 242 8.59 -13.85 2.12
CA LEU A 242 9.18 -14.89 1.26
C LEU A 242 9.50 -14.33 -0.12
N THR A 243 10.72 -14.58 -0.63
CA THR A 243 11.08 -14.16 -1.99
C THR A 243 11.39 -15.33 -2.93
N LEU A 244 10.82 -15.25 -4.13
CA LEU A 244 11.16 -16.06 -5.30
C LEU A 244 11.84 -15.18 -6.37
N GLY A 245 12.51 -14.11 -5.95
CA GLY A 245 12.87 -13.00 -6.84
C GLY A 245 14.24 -13.12 -7.50
N LYS A 246 14.62 -12.04 -8.20
CA LYS A 246 15.87 -12.00 -8.94
C LYS A 246 17.11 -11.90 -8.04
N HIS A 247 18.25 -12.33 -8.58
CA HIS A 247 19.58 -12.14 -8.00
C HIS A 247 20.02 -10.67 -8.02
N GLY A 248 21.05 -10.33 -7.24
CA GLY A 248 21.72 -9.03 -7.28
C GLY A 248 22.73 -8.88 -8.41
N ASP A 249 22.81 -7.67 -8.97
CA ASP A 249 23.83 -7.28 -9.94
C ASP A 249 24.24 -5.80 -9.76
N ALA A 250 25.22 -5.34 -10.55
CA ALA A 250 25.76 -3.98 -10.46
C ALA A 250 24.76 -2.87 -10.88
N PHE A 251 23.57 -3.24 -11.37
CA PHE A 251 22.52 -2.34 -11.84
C PHE A 251 21.32 -2.31 -10.88
N ASP A 252 21.45 -2.94 -9.71
CA ASP A 252 20.42 -2.88 -8.68
C ASP A 252 20.10 -1.43 -8.32
N ASN A 253 18.81 -1.08 -8.39
CA ASN A 253 18.28 0.27 -8.16
C ASN A 253 18.78 1.38 -9.11
N THR A 254 19.40 1.04 -10.26
CA THR A 254 19.83 2.06 -11.24
C THR A 254 18.80 2.34 -12.34
N SER A 255 17.65 1.66 -12.31
CA SER A 255 16.63 1.71 -13.37
C SER A 255 15.79 2.98 -13.39
N ALA A 256 15.92 3.86 -12.39
CA ALA A 256 15.09 5.05 -12.20
C ALA A 256 13.56 4.76 -12.27
N ASN A 257 13.16 3.54 -11.89
CA ASN A 257 11.78 3.06 -11.97
C ASN A 257 11.15 3.18 -13.38
N SER A 258 11.96 3.06 -14.45
CA SER A 258 11.48 3.17 -15.83
C SER A 258 11.20 1.80 -16.48
N ALA A 259 10.35 1.82 -17.51
CA ALA A 259 10.05 0.67 -18.35
C ALA A 259 11.32 0.12 -19.02
N GLU A 260 12.14 1.00 -19.58
CA GLU A 260 13.41 0.67 -20.24
C GLU A 260 14.39 0.03 -19.27
N GLY A 261 14.45 0.54 -18.03
CA GLY A 261 15.30 0.00 -16.98
C GLY A 261 14.87 -1.42 -16.56
N TYR A 262 13.57 -1.70 -16.51
CA TYR A 262 13.08 -3.04 -16.24
C TYR A 262 13.29 -4.00 -17.43
N VAL A 263 13.08 -3.55 -18.67
CA VAL A 263 13.43 -4.33 -19.87
C VAL A 263 14.91 -4.69 -19.89
N ALA A 264 15.80 -3.75 -19.59
CA ALA A 264 17.23 -4.04 -19.47
C ALA A 264 17.53 -5.07 -18.36
N THR A 265 16.75 -5.07 -17.28
CA THR A 265 16.87 -6.06 -16.20
C THR A 265 16.48 -7.46 -16.69
N ILE A 266 15.45 -7.57 -17.52
CA ILE A 266 15.04 -8.83 -18.15
C ILE A 266 16.13 -9.36 -19.09
N GLU A 267 16.74 -8.50 -19.91
CA GLU A 267 17.84 -8.91 -20.81
C GLU A 267 19.05 -9.42 -20.03
N ARG A 268 19.41 -8.78 -18.91
CA ARG A 268 20.47 -9.27 -18.02
C ARG A 268 20.11 -10.61 -17.38
N ALA A 269 18.87 -10.78 -16.94
CA ALA A 269 18.38 -12.04 -16.40
C ALA A 269 18.47 -13.17 -17.43
N ARG A 270 18.08 -12.92 -18.69
CA ARG A 270 18.24 -13.86 -19.81
C ARG A 270 19.69 -14.24 -20.05
N ALA A 271 20.58 -13.25 -20.10
CA ALA A 271 22.02 -13.49 -20.22
C ALA A 271 22.58 -14.31 -19.04
N ARG A 272 21.92 -14.27 -17.88
CA ARG A 272 22.24 -15.05 -16.67
C ARG A 272 21.38 -16.29 -16.49
N GLY A 273 20.87 -16.83 -17.60
CA GLY A 273 20.24 -18.15 -17.62
C GLY A 273 18.81 -18.18 -17.11
N TRP A 274 18.06 -17.07 -17.15
CA TRP A 274 16.63 -17.09 -16.92
C TRP A 274 15.91 -17.89 -18.02
N SER A 275 15.70 -19.17 -17.74
CA SER A 275 15.03 -20.14 -18.60
C SER A 275 14.34 -21.21 -17.77
N LYS A 276 13.45 -21.97 -18.41
CA LYS A 276 12.73 -23.11 -17.80
C LYS A 276 13.68 -24.15 -17.22
N GLU A 277 14.85 -24.32 -17.82
CA GLU A 277 15.85 -25.31 -17.40
C GLU A 277 16.49 -24.93 -16.06
N ASN A 278 16.61 -23.63 -15.76
CA ASN A 278 17.52 -23.14 -14.73
C ASN A 278 16.85 -22.43 -13.55
N ILE A 279 15.68 -21.81 -13.75
CA ILE A 279 15.07 -20.91 -12.76
C ILE A 279 13.60 -21.25 -12.53
N GLY A 280 13.13 -21.08 -11.29
CA GLY A 280 11.73 -21.22 -10.91
C GLY A 280 11.33 -22.64 -10.57
N HIS A 281 10.13 -23.07 -10.97
CA HIS A 281 9.56 -24.37 -10.58
C HIS A 281 9.50 -24.58 -9.07
N HIS A 282 9.29 -23.50 -8.31
CA HIS A 282 9.18 -23.56 -6.86
C HIS A 282 7.77 -24.00 -6.46
N ILE A 283 7.66 -24.63 -5.29
CA ILE A 283 6.38 -24.92 -4.64
C ILE A 283 6.37 -24.19 -3.31
N VAL A 284 5.49 -23.21 -3.18
CA VAL A 284 5.24 -22.48 -1.93
C VAL A 284 3.85 -22.85 -1.46
N ARG A 285 3.75 -23.67 -0.41
CA ARG A 285 2.43 -24.16 0.01
C ARG A 285 2.20 -24.30 1.50
N LYS A 286 0.96 -24.10 1.94
CA LYS A 286 0.55 -24.33 3.34
C LYS A 286 1.39 -23.55 4.34
N ASN A 287 1.95 -22.42 3.94
CA ASN A 287 2.63 -21.51 4.85
C ASN A 287 1.63 -20.52 5.42
N HIS A 288 1.91 -20.04 6.62
CA HIS A 288 1.24 -18.91 7.22
C HIS A 288 2.20 -17.73 7.23
N ILE A 289 1.89 -16.68 6.47
CA ILE A 289 2.75 -15.51 6.26
C ILE A 289 2.04 -14.27 6.79
N SER A 290 2.64 -13.55 7.73
CA SER A 290 1.99 -12.36 8.29
C SER A 290 2.92 -11.25 8.78
N HIS A 291 2.38 -10.07 9.05
CA HIS A 291 3.09 -8.95 9.69
C HIS A 291 4.39 -8.55 8.95
N CYS A 292 4.35 -8.51 7.61
CA CYS A 292 5.45 -8.05 6.77
C CYS A 292 5.06 -6.71 6.13
N GLU A 293 5.97 -5.74 6.05
CA GLU A 293 5.59 -4.35 5.70
C GLU A 293 5.82 -3.94 4.24
N GLN A 294 6.28 -4.85 3.38
CA GLN A 294 6.23 -4.69 1.91
C GLN A 294 5.32 -5.75 1.30
N ALA A 295 5.72 -7.03 1.38
CA ALA A 295 4.96 -8.12 0.76
C ALA A 295 4.97 -9.40 1.60
N GLY A 296 3.92 -10.21 1.49
CA GLY A 296 3.94 -11.57 2.00
C GLY A 296 4.89 -12.42 1.16
N ILE A 297 4.65 -12.41 -0.15
CA ILE A 297 5.48 -13.08 -1.16
C ILE A 297 5.83 -12.09 -2.27
N ALA A 298 7.12 -11.96 -2.62
CA ALA A 298 7.56 -11.16 -3.76
C ALA A 298 8.44 -11.95 -4.74
N GLY A 299 8.46 -11.54 -6.00
CA GLY A 299 9.38 -12.13 -6.98
C GLY A 299 9.28 -11.55 -8.38
N SER A 300 10.41 -11.07 -8.90
CA SER A 300 10.62 -10.72 -10.30
C SER A 300 11.42 -11.83 -10.96
N MET A 301 10.85 -12.40 -12.03
CA MET A 301 11.40 -13.46 -12.89
C MET A 301 11.66 -14.81 -12.22
N GLY A 302 12.08 -14.88 -10.95
CA GLY A 302 12.38 -16.16 -10.30
C GLY A 302 11.13 -16.99 -9.94
N ALA A 303 9.94 -16.39 -9.99
CA ALA A 303 8.67 -17.07 -9.73
C ALA A 303 8.11 -17.86 -10.95
N VAL A 304 8.79 -17.86 -12.10
CA VAL A 304 8.35 -18.60 -13.29
C VAL A 304 8.09 -20.09 -13.01
N PHE A 305 7.07 -20.65 -13.64
CA PHE A 305 6.67 -22.06 -13.56
C PHE A 305 6.35 -22.56 -12.14
N SER A 306 6.21 -21.66 -11.17
CA SER A 306 6.08 -22.00 -9.76
C SER A 306 4.60 -22.16 -9.36
N GLN A 307 4.37 -22.89 -8.28
CA GLN A 307 3.06 -23.07 -7.67
C GLN A 307 3.04 -22.43 -6.29
N VAL A 308 2.16 -21.45 -6.09
CA VAL A 308 1.92 -20.78 -4.80
C VAL A 308 0.51 -21.17 -4.35
N ASN A 309 0.41 -22.21 -3.52
CA ASN A 309 -0.86 -22.85 -3.21
C ASN A 309 -1.19 -23.04 -1.73
N ASP A 310 -2.46 -22.90 -1.37
CA ASP A 310 -2.96 -23.19 -0.02
C ASP A 310 -2.23 -22.43 1.11
N ASN A 311 -1.70 -21.23 0.85
CA ASN A 311 -1.08 -20.39 1.87
C ASN A 311 -2.12 -19.47 2.54
N THR A 312 -1.90 -19.14 3.80
CA THR A 312 -2.63 -18.07 4.50
C THR A 312 -1.72 -16.85 4.59
N ILE A 313 -2.12 -15.72 4.01
CA ILE A 313 -1.29 -14.50 3.93
C ILE A 313 -2.11 -13.33 4.47
N HIS A 314 -1.64 -12.67 5.53
CA HIS A 314 -2.41 -11.56 6.10
C HIS A 314 -1.58 -10.55 6.89
N ASP A 315 -2.19 -9.41 7.22
CA ASP A 315 -1.51 -8.31 7.91
C ASP A 315 -0.22 -7.90 7.18
N ILE A 316 -0.36 -7.67 5.88
CA ILE A 316 0.74 -7.27 5.00
C ILE A 316 0.63 -5.78 4.70
N HIS A 317 1.69 -5.04 4.98
CA HIS A 317 1.75 -3.60 4.83
C HIS A 317 0.63 -2.90 5.61
N VAL A 318 0.42 -3.34 6.85
CA VAL A 318 -0.61 -2.79 7.72
C VAL A 318 -0.09 -1.63 8.55
N ARG A 319 1.18 -1.59 8.96
CA ARG A 319 1.71 -0.44 9.73
C ARG A 319 2.00 0.76 8.85
N ARG A 320 2.18 0.54 7.54
CA ARG A 320 2.36 1.57 6.52
C ARG A 320 3.44 2.61 6.85
N LEU A 321 4.55 2.16 7.47
CA LEU A 321 5.66 3.04 7.89
C LEU A 321 6.46 3.65 6.73
N PHE A 322 6.38 3.04 5.55
CA PHE A 322 6.97 3.48 4.28
C PHE A 322 6.04 3.03 3.16
N ASN A 323 6.03 3.68 2.00
CA ASN A 323 5.11 3.34 0.90
C ASN A 323 5.87 3.33 -0.44
N GLY A 324 5.37 2.61 -1.44
CA GLY A 324 5.94 2.52 -2.77
C GLY A 324 5.12 1.62 -3.70
N ALA A 325 5.56 1.49 -4.94
CA ALA A 325 4.86 0.68 -5.93
C ALA A 325 5.24 -0.82 -5.85
N GLU A 326 5.41 -1.41 -4.67
CA GLU A 326 5.89 -2.81 -4.53
C GLU A 326 5.23 -3.62 -3.40
N MET A 327 4.10 -3.17 -2.86
CA MET A 327 3.43 -3.85 -1.76
C MET A 327 2.19 -4.62 -2.19
N ALA A 328 2.11 -5.89 -1.78
CA ALA A 328 0.92 -6.73 -1.87
C ALA A 328 1.07 -7.97 -0.98
N GLY A 329 -0.01 -8.69 -0.70
CA GLY A 329 0.06 -10.05 -0.15
C GLY A 329 0.97 -10.92 -1.01
N ILE A 330 0.77 -10.92 -2.33
CA ILE A 330 1.65 -11.52 -3.33
C ILE A 330 1.93 -10.49 -4.43
N LYS A 331 3.19 -10.14 -4.69
CA LYS A 331 3.58 -9.33 -5.85
C LYS A 331 4.57 -10.09 -6.74
N PHE A 332 4.19 -10.33 -8.00
CA PHE A 332 5.08 -10.93 -8.98
C PHE A 332 5.24 -10.12 -10.25
N HIS A 333 6.44 -10.21 -10.81
CA HIS A 333 6.76 -9.73 -12.14
C HIS A 333 7.34 -10.89 -12.96
N GLY A 334 6.88 -11.08 -14.20
CA GLY A 334 7.30 -12.24 -14.99
C GLY A 334 6.89 -13.57 -14.37
N ALA A 335 5.67 -13.66 -13.84
CA ALA A 335 5.07 -14.88 -13.28
C ALA A 335 4.65 -15.89 -14.36
N VAL A 336 5.52 -16.15 -15.33
CA VAL A 336 5.21 -16.95 -16.53
C VAL A 336 4.86 -18.38 -16.13
N ASP A 337 3.73 -18.88 -16.61
CA ASP A 337 3.20 -20.23 -16.31
C ASP A 337 3.12 -20.53 -14.79
N ALA A 338 3.06 -19.51 -13.94
CA ALA A 338 2.90 -19.69 -12.51
C ALA A 338 1.43 -19.97 -12.16
N GLU A 339 1.21 -20.79 -11.14
CA GLU A 339 -0.11 -21.03 -10.56
C GLU A 339 -0.17 -20.42 -9.16
N ILE A 340 -1.17 -19.56 -8.93
CA ILE A 340 -1.49 -18.99 -7.62
C ILE A 340 -2.87 -19.48 -7.25
N SER A 341 -2.98 -20.50 -6.38
CA SER A 341 -4.27 -21.15 -6.15
C SER A 341 -4.58 -21.57 -4.72
N GLY A 342 -5.86 -21.53 -4.32
CA GLY A 342 -6.26 -21.97 -2.98
C GLY A 342 -5.75 -21.12 -1.81
N ASN A 343 -5.15 -19.94 -2.08
CA ASN A 343 -4.63 -19.08 -1.02
C ASN A 343 -5.76 -18.30 -0.35
N HIS A 344 -5.57 -18.01 0.94
CA HIS A 344 -6.44 -17.13 1.73
C HIS A 344 -5.67 -15.84 2.07
N ILE A 345 -6.09 -14.72 1.48
CA ILE A 345 -5.34 -13.45 1.53
C ILE A 345 -6.23 -12.32 2.07
N TYR A 346 -5.88 -11.75 3.22
CA TYR A 346 -6.72 -10.76 3.89
C TYR A 346 -5.95 -9.74 4.74
N ARG A 347 -6.55 -8.58 5.03
CA ARG A 347 -5.86 -7.47 5.74
C ARG A 347 -4.51 -7.13 5.11
N THR A 348 -4.50 -7.00 3.80
CA THR A 348 -3.32 -6.54 3.04
C THR A 348 -3.63 -5.23 2.32
N CYS A 349 -2.62 -4.42 2.01
CA CYS A 349 -2.85 -3.19 1.25
C CYS A 349 -3.36 -3.43 -0.18
N LEU A 350 -3.00 -4.59 -0.75
CA LEU A 350 -3.34 -5.12 -2.06
C LEU A 350 -3.18 -6.64 -1.99
N GLY A 351 -4.14 -7.42 -2.45
CA GLY A 351 -4.10 -8.88 -2.30
C GLY A 351 -3.03 -9.55 -3.16
N ILE A 352 -3.27 -9.60 -4.48
CA ILE A 352 -2.37 -10.16 -5.50
C ILE A 352 -2.09 -9.08 -6.54
N TRP A 353 -0.81 -8.82 -6.82
CA TRP A 353 -0.35 -7.92 -7.87
C TRP A 353 0.51 -8.67 -8.87
N LEU A 354 0.04 -8.74 -10.11
CA LEU A 354 0.73 -9.34 -11.24
C LEU A 354 1.14 -8.24 -12.21
N ASP A 355 2.42 -7.88 -12.16
CA ASP A 355 2.98 -6.66 -12.74
C ASP A 355 4.02 -7.04 -13.80
N TRP A 356 3.66 -6.88 -15.08
CA TRP A 356 4.42 -7.30 -16.27
C TRP A 356 4.52 -8.82 -16.48
N MET A 357 4.48 -9.21 -17.77
CA MET A 357 4.82 -10.57 -18.24
C MET A 357 4.04 -11.70 -17.57
N THR A 358 2.80 -11.43 -17.15
CA THR A 358 1.84 -12.44 -16.70
C THR A 358 1.29 -13.17 -17.91
N GLN A 359 1.99 -14.22 -18.31
CA GLN A 359 1.71 -15.03 -19.50
C GLN A 359 1.68 -16.51 -19.12
N GLY A 360 0.61 -17.20 -19.47
CA GLY A 360 0.28 -18.56 -19.02
C GLY A 360 -0.11 -18.67 -17.55
N THR A 361 0.00 -17.58 -16.78
CA THR A 361 -0.31 -17.54 -15.35
C THR A 361 -1.77 -17.86 -15.07
N ARG A 362 -2.02 -18.63 -14.00
CA ARG A 362 -3.36 -18.94 -13.52
C ARG A 362 -3.55 -18.55 -12.06
N VAL A 363 -4.54 -17.71 -11.79
CA VAL A 363 -4.97 -17.31 -10.45
C VAL A 363 -6.31 -17.99 -10.16
N SER A 364 -6.32 -19.04 -9.35
CA SER A 364 -7.48 -19.92 -9.24
C SER A 364 -7.89 -20.27 -7.81
N ARG A 365 -9.20 -20.21 -7.49
CA ARG A 365 -9.73 -20.67 -6.18
C ARG A 365 -9.13 -19.98 -4.95
N ASN A 366 -8.70 -18.72 -5.08
CA ASN A 366 -8.24 -17.93 -3.95
C ASN A 366 -9.43 -17.25 -3.25
N LEU A 367 -9.31 -17.06 -1.94
CA LEU A 367 -10.23 -16.26 -1.13
C LEU A 367 -9.53 -14.97 -0.71
N LEU A 368 -10.07 -13.82 -1.12
CA LEU A 368 -9.54 -12.50 -0.81
C LEU A 368 -10.62 -11.62 -0.17
N HIS A 369 -10.32 -11.05 1.00
CA HIS A 369 -11.24 -10.18 1.75
C HIS A 369 -10.50 -9.22 2.70
N ASP A 370 -11.16 -8.14 3.14
CA ASP A 370 -10.57 -7.13 4.04
C ASP A 370 -9.24 -6.56 3.55
N ASN A 371 -9.00 -6.54 2.24
CA ASN A 371 -7.84 -5.90 1.63
C ASN A 371 -8.16 -4.43 1.32
N GLY A 372 -7.20 -3.55 1.53
CA GLY A 372 -7.39 -2.10 1.36
C GLY A 372 -6.14 -1.30 1.73
N PRO A 373 -5.86 -0.19 1.03
CA PRO A 373 -6.82 0.63 0.28
C PRO A 373 -7.01 0.21 -1.18
N SER A 374 -6.14 -0.65 -1.71
CA SER A 374 -6.18 -1.05 -3.10
C SER A 374 -7.16 -2.22 -3.30
N HIS A 375 -6.83 -3.14 -4.19
CA HIS A 375 -7.72 -4.16 -4.71
C HIS A 375 -7.40 -5.54 -4.12
N ASP A 376 -8.31 -6.51 -4.27
CA ASP A 376 -7.96 -7.91 -4.06
C ASP A 376 -6.98 -8.38 -5.15
N ILE A 377 -7.22 -8.02 -6.41
CA ILE A 377 -6.34 -8.37 -7.52
C ILE A 377 -6.02 -7.14 -8.36
N PHE A 378 -4.73 -6.94 -8.67
CA PHE A 378 -4.26 -5.99 -9.67
C PHE A 378 -3.44 -6.70 -10.73
N VAL A 379 -3.88 -6.61 -11.99
CA VAL A 379 -3.07 -7.00 -13.15
C VAL A 379 -2.59 -5.75 -13.88
N GLU A 380 -1.27 -5.57 -13.94
CA GLU A 380 -0.62 -4.38 -14.47
C GLU A 380 0.28 -4.71 -15.67
N VAL A 381 0.04 -4.01 -16.77
CA VAL A 381 0.77 -4.02 -18.04
C VAL A 381 1.10 -5.43 -18.55
N ASN A 382 0.10 -6.30 -18.55
CA ASN A 382 0.20 -7.66 -19.09
C ASN A 382 -0.46 -7.79 -20.46
N HIS A 383 0.00 -8.76 -21.23
CA HIS A 383 -0.55 -9.10 -22.55
C HIS A 383 -1.26 -10.47 -22.58
N GLY A 384 -1.07 -11.30 -21.56
CA GLY A 384 -1.62 -12.64 -21.49
C GLY A 384 -1.01 -13.63 -22.49
N PRO A 385 -1.67 -14.79 -22.72
CA PRO A 385 -2.91 -15.18 -22.06
C PRO A 385 -2.70 -15.40 -20.55
N PHE A 386 -3.62 -14.94 -19.70
CA PHE A 386 -3.67 -15.34 -18.30
C PHE A 386 -5.11 -15.60 -17.87
N LEU A 387 -5.30 -16.45 -16.85
CA LEU A 387 -6.61 -16.87 -16.38
C LEU A 387 -6.79 -16.54 -14.90
N VAL A 388 -7.88 -15.84 -14.59
CA VAL A 388 -8.35 -15.59 -13.23
C VAL A 388 -9.68 -16.32 -13.07
N ASP A 389 -9.70 -17.46 -12.37
CA ASP A 389 -10.87 -18.32 -12.32
C ASP A 389 -11.28 -18.84 -10.94
N ASN A 390 -12.59 -18.95 -10.70
CA ASN A 390 -13.14 -19.57 -9.49
C ASN A 390 -12.67 -18.91 -8.17
N ASN A 391 -12.27 -17.64 -8.18
CA ASN A 391 -11.86 -16.89 -6.98
C ASN A 391 -13.07 -16.23 -6.29
N ILE A 392 -12.93 -15.95 -5.00
CA ILE A 392 -13.87 -15.17 -4.20
C ILE A 392 -13.16 -13.88 -3.78
N LEU A 393 -13.59 -12.75 -4.36
CA LEU A 393 -13.05 -11.40 -4.13
C LEU A 393 -14.10 -10.57 -3.40
N LEU A 394 -13.86 -10.27 -2.12
CA LEU A 394 -14.85 -9.64 -1.23
C LEU A 394 -14.48 -8.22 -0.80
N SER A 395 -13.28 -7.73 -1.12
CA SER A 395 -12.86 -6.38 -0.76
C SER A 395 -13.43 -5.35 -1.73
N ASN A 396 -13.52 -4.10 -1.30
CA ASN A 396 -13.95 -2.99 -2.17
C ASN A 396 -12.89 -1.87 -2.15
N PRO A 397 -12.23 -1.57 -3.27
CA PRO A 397 -12.44 -2.17 -4.60
C PRO A 397 -11.90 -3.62 -4.70
N SER A 398 -12.43 -4.45 -5.60
CA SER A 398 -12.02 -5.86 -5.75
C SER A 398 -10.92 -6.06 -6.79
N MET A 399 -11.02 -5.41 -7.95
CA MET A 399 -10.12 -5.72 -9.06
C MET A 399 -9.69 -4.49 -9.85
N LEU A 400 -8.38 -4.35 -10.06
CA LEU A 400 -7.80 -3.35 -10.95
C LEU A 400 -7.21 -4.07 -12.17
N VAL A 401 -7.62 -3.63 -13.36
CA VAL A 401 -7.20 -4.19 -14.62
C VAL A 401 -6.56 -3.08 -15.44
N ASN A 402 -5.24 -3.06 -15.46
CA ASN A 402 -4.45 -2.25 -16.39
C ASN A 402 -3.68 -3.20 -17.32
N SER A 403 -4.38 -4.09 -18.01
CA SER A 403 -3.79 -5.17 -18.81
C SER A 403 -4.74 -5.62 -19.90
N GLN A 404 -4.23 -6.40 -20.85
CA GLN A 404 -5.00 -7.09 -21.89
C GLN A 404 -4.71 -8.61 -21.88
N GLY A 405 -5.52 -9.38 -22.61
CA GLY A 405 -5.32 -10.83 -22.78
C GLY A 405 -5.68 -11.69 -21.55
N GLY A 406 -6.38 -11.11 -20.57
CA GLY A 406 -6.89 -11.83 -19.40
C GLY A 406 -8.27 -12.44 -19.62
N ALA A 407 -8.48 -13.66 -19.12
CA ALA A 407 -9.79 -14.28 -19.00
C ALA A 407 -10.22 -14.32 -17.52
N TYR A 408 -11.44 -13.85 -17.21
CA TYR A 408 -11.99 -13.81 -15.86
C TYR A 408 -13.24 -14.71 -15.80
N VAL A 409 -13.11 -15.92 -15.27
CA VAL A 409 -14.12 -16.99 -15.44
C VAL A 409 -14.60 -17.50 -14.09
N HIS A 410 -15.92 -17.48 -13.86
CA HIS A 410 -16.55 -18.06 -12.64
C HIS A 410 -16.04 -17.48 -11.31
N ASN A 411 -15.60 -16.22 -11.28
CA ASN A 411 -15.24 -15.55 -10.02
C ASN A 411 -16.50 -14.97 -9.35
N LEU A 412 -16.55 -15.01 -8.02
CA LEU A 412 -17.42 -14.14 -7.23
C LEU A 412 -16.66 -12.84 -6.97
N ILE A 413 -17.14 -11.72 -7.50
CA ILE A 413 -16.53 -10.39 -7.33
C ILE A 413 -17.58 -9.49 -6.68
N ALA A 414 -17.37 -9.14 -5.41
CA ALA A 414 -18.35 -8.40 -4.61
C ALA A 414 -18.06 -6.88 -4.53
N GLY A 415 -16.87 -6.43 -4.92
CA GLY A 415 -16.48 -5.02 -4.98
C GLY A 415 -16.27 -4.49 -6.40
N GLN A 416 -15.79 -3.24 -6.48
CA GLN A 416 -15.58 -2.57 -7.77
C GLN A 416 -14.53 -3.26 -8.66
N VAL A 417 -14.78 -3.23 -9.97
CA VAL A 417 -13.82 -3.60 -11.01
C VAL A 417 -13.44 -2.34 -11.78
N ASN A 418 -12.18 -1.95 -11.66
CA ASN A 418 -11.62 -0.78 -12.29
C ASN A 418 -10.79 -1.22 -13.50
N VAL A 419 -11.15 -0.77 -14.70
CA VAL A 419 -10.39 -1.05 -15.92
C VAL A 419 -9.74 0.25 -16.40
N LEU A 420 -8.43 0.24 -16.52
CA LEU A 420 -7.64 1.35 -17.04
C LEU A 420 -7.36 1.15 -18.53
N TYR A 421 -7.48 2.23 -19.29
CA TYR A 421 -7.20 2.29 -20.72
C TYR A 421 -6.10 3.30 -20.99
N GLY A 422 -5.39 3.12 -22.11
CA GLY A 422 -4.38 4.10 -22.56
C GLY A 422 -3.02 3.97 -21.86
N GLU A 423 -2.68 2.78 -21.39
CA GLU A 423 -1.31 2.45 -20.98
C GLU A 423 -0.33 2.69 -22.13
N LYS A 424 0.80 3.34 -21.83
CA LYS A 424 1.82 3.73 -22.81
C LYS A 424 3.14 2.99 -22.63
N ARG A 425 3.36 2.35 -21.47
CA ARG A 425 4.55 1.55 -21.22
C ARG A 425 4.56 0.36 -22.17
N GLU A 426 5.66 0.20 -22.89
CA GLU A 426 5.89 -0.97 -23.73
C GLU A 426 6.53 -2.07 -22.89
N THR A 427 5.84 -3.21 -22.78
CA THR A 427 6.27 -4.33 -21.95
C THR A 427 6.45 -5.58 -22.82
N PRO A 428 7.39 -6.48 -22.51
CA PRO A 428 7.64 -7.64 -23.33
C PRO A 428 6.56 -8.71 -23.17
N HIS A 429 6.38 -9.52 -24.21
CA HIS A 429 5.67 -10.81 -24.18
C HIS A 429 6.62 -11.91 -24.64
N LEU A 430 6.38 -13.14 -24.18
CA LEU A 430 7.16 -14.31 -24.57
C LEU A 430 6.53 -14.99 -25.78
N LYS A 431 7.35 -15.69 -26.57
CA LYS A 431 6.83 -16.53 -27.66
C LYS A 431 5.94 -17.62 -27.08
N ALA A 432 4.80 -17.84 -27.74
CA ALA A 432 3.82 -18.87 -27.40
C ALA A 432 4.38 -20.28 -27.61
#